data_AF-A0A3B8NIR0-F1
#
_entry.id   AF-A0A3B8NIR0-F1
#
_cell.length_a   1.000
_cell.length_b   1.000
_cell.length_c   1.000
_cell.angle_alpha   90.00
_cell.angle_beta   90.00
_cell.angle_gamma   90.00
#
_symmetry.space_group_name_H-M   'P 1'
#
loop_
_entity.id
_entity.type
_entity.pdbx_description
1 polymer ?
#
loop_
_entity_poly.entity_id
_entity_poly.type
_entity_poly.pdbx_seq_one_letter_code
_entity_poly.pdbx_strand_id
1 'polypeptide(L)'
;MKNIFKTSALLILMSCINLHGSEKDIILYGTKEPLITAWQVVDDGVMGGLSKGNFKNDKKNGNLIFAGNLSLENNGGFSSIRSNSLLVDLSNFKGIRIKTRGDGRKYKLRLESDAKYRFRTVSFQHEFTATKGEWSEVFIPFDKLKASWRGLQLPKKKFNPKKIQKIGIIIADKKEGSFRMELGWIKASHKDTTKELASVKGD
;
A
#
# COMPACT_ATOMS: atom_id res chain seq x y z
N MET A 1 -18.11 76.19 17.83
CA MET A 1 -18.73 74.93 18.30
C MET A 1 -19.14 74.09 17.10
N LYS A 2 -18.61 72.86 17.03
CA LYS A 2 -19.00 71.66 16.23
C LYS A 2 -17.81 71.06 15.47
N ASN A 3 -17.09 70.23 16.21
CA ASN A 3 -16.34 69.08 15.70
C ASN A 3 -17.28 68.16 14.92
N ILE A 4 -16.78 67.48 13.89
CA ILE A 4 -17.03 66.05 13.62
C ILE A 4 -15.83 65.53 12.83
N PHE A 5 -15.01 64.71 13.49
CA PHE A 5 -13.95 63.91 12.89
C PHE A 5 -14.59 62.82 12.01
N LYS A 6 -14.15 62.72 10.75
CA LYS A 6 -14.46 61.55 9.91
C LYS A 6 -13.47 60.44 10.24
N THR A 7 -13.89 59.47 11.05
CA THR A 7 -13.15 58.22 11.26
C THR A 7 -13.42 57.27 10.10
N SER A 8 -12.43 57.09 9.21
CA SER A 8 -12.39 55.96 8.28
C SER A 8 -12.03 54.69 9.06
N ALA A 9 -12.98 53.76 9.17
CA ALA A 9 -12.71 52.42 9.66
C ALA A 9 -12.07 51.60 8.53
N LEU A 10 -10.77 51.32 8.64
CA LEU A 10 -10.06 50.41 7.76
C LEU A 10 -10.42 48.98 8.16
N LEU A 11 -11.34 48.36 7.42
CA LEU A 11 -11.73 46.96 7.61
C LEU A 11 -10.61 46.06 7.07
N ILE A 12 -9.71 45.59 7.94
CA ILE A 12 -8.70 44.60 7.56
C ILE A 12 -9.42 43.25 7.42
N LEU A 13 -9.74 42.87 6.18
CA LEU A 13 -10.16 41.53 5.84
C LEU A 13 -8.97 40.59 6.11
N MET A 14 -8.95 39.97 7.29
CA MET A 14 -8.00 38.91 7.59
C MET A 14 -8.45 37.67 6.81
N SER A 15 -7.93 37.52 5.59
CA SER A 15 -8.10 36.28 4.84
C SER A 15 -7.43 35.17 5.65
N CYS A 16 -8.25 34.29 6.22
CA CYS A 16 -7.77 33.02 6.74
C CYS A 16 -7.27 32.23 5.53
N ILE A 17 -5.99 32.40 5.18
CA ILE A 17 -5.28 31.44 4.35
C ILE A 17 -5.27 30.16 5.18
N ASN A 18 -6.22 29.28 4.91
CA ASN A 18 -6.16 27.91 5.38
C ASN A 18 -4.93 27.29 4.73
N LEU A 19 -3.76 27.42 5.36
CA LEU A 19 -2.65 26.52 5.13
C LEU A 19 -3.10 25.14 5.62
N HIS A 20 -3.89 24.45 4.78
CA HIS A 20 -3.93 23.00 4.81
C HIS A 20 -2.54 22.54 4.39
N GLY A 21 -1.60 22.50 5.33
CA GLY A 21 -0.41 21.70 5.17
C GLY A 21 -0.91 20.30 4.85
N SER A 22 -0.77 19.85 3.60
CA SER A 22 -1.12 18.49 3.24
C SER A 22 -0.29 17.58 4.13
N GLU A 23 -0.94 16.83 5.04
CA GLU A 23 -0.23 15.88 5.89
C GLU A 23 0.62 14.99 4.98
N LYS A 24 1.94 15.04 5.20
CA LYS A 24 2.93 14.47 4.27
C LYS A 24 2.85 12.95 4.34
N ASP A 25 2.65 12.31 3.18
CA ASP A 25 2.73 10.85 3.04
C ASP A 25 4.05 10.30 3.63
N ILE A 26 3.99 9.17 4.32
CA ILE A 26 5.19 8.44 4.75
C ILE A 26 5.62 7.47 3.65
N ILE A 27 6.89 7.54 3.24
CA ILE A 27 7.47 6.61 2.26
C ILE A 27 7.87 5.32 2.98
N LEU A 28 7.12 4.26 2.73
CA LEU A 28 7.40 2.93 3.26
C LEU A 28 8.44 2.22 2.37
N TYR A 29 8.26 2.31 1.06
CA TYR A 29 9.22 1.86 0.06
C TYR A 29 9.33 2.90 -1.05
N GLY A 30 10.54 3.15 -1.56
CA GLY A 30 10.80 4.13 -2.61
C GLY A 30 12.27 4.55 -2.64
N THR A 31 12.58 5.62 -3.38
CA THR A 31 13.98 6.06 -3.62
C THR A 31 14.55 6.97 -2.53
N LYS A 32 13.71 7.65 -1.75
CA LYS A 32 14.14 8.61 -0.72
C LYS A 32 13.77 8.09 0.66
N GLU A 33 14.78 7.78 1.46
CA GLU A 33 14.68 7.39 2.88
C GLU A 33 13.54 6.40 3.20
N PRO A 34 13.47 5.25 2.50
CA PRO A 34 12.40 4.29 2.75
C PRO A 34 12.59 3.55 4.08
N LEU A 35 11.49 3.27 4.79
CA LEU A 35 11.52 2.40 5.98
C LEU A 35 11.78 0.92 5.63
N ILE A 36 11.40 0.49 4.43
CA ILE A 36 11.65 -0.85 3.91
C ILE A 36 12.91 -0.81 3.05
N THR A 37 13.97 -1.45 3.55
CA THR A 37 15.28 -1.52 2.88
C THR A 37 15.61 -2.92 2.39
N ALA A 38 14.91 -3.95 2.87
CA ALA A 38 15.13 -5.33 2.48
C ALA A 38 13.81 -6.07 2.23
N TRP A 39 13.87 -7.02 1.30
CA TRP A 39 12.78 -7.92 0.96
C TRP A 39 13.26 -9.37 1.04
N GLN A 40 12.33 -10.28 1.34
CA GLN A 40 12.55 -11.73 1.29
C GLN A 40 11.46 -12.38 0.44
N VAL A 41 11.84 -13.40 -0.33
CA VAL A 41 10.89 -14.22 -1.10
C VAL A 41 10.31 -15.31 -0.19
N VAL A 42 9.01 -15.55 -0.30
CA VAL A 42 8.33 -16.69 0.31
C VAL A 42 7.39 -17.30 -0.71
N ASP A 43 7.73 -18.51 -1.15
CA ASP A 43 6.96 -19.30 -2.11
C ASP A 43 6.20 -20.45 -1.42
N ASP A 44 5.48 -21.24 -2.19
CA ASP A 44 4.60 -22.32 -1.76
C ASP A 44 5.30 -23.68 -1.49
N GLY A 45 6.63 -23.70 -1.49
CA GLY A 45 7.42 -24.93 -1.39
C GLY A 45 7.28 -25.74 -0.09
N VAL A 46 6.74 -25.17 1.00
CA VAL A 46 6.58 -25.88 2.29
C VAL A 46 5.73 -27.16 2.15
N MET A 47 4.73 -27.15 1.26
CA MET A 47 3.87 -28.30 0.99
C MET A 47 4.22 -28.98 -0.36
N GLY A 48 5.38 -28.69 -0.94
CA GLY A 48 5.82 -29.24 -2.23
C GLY A 48 5.44 -28.41 -3.46
N GLY A 49 4.83 -27.23 -3.27
CA GLY A 49 4.50 -26.31 -4.36
C GLY A 49 5.73 -25.92 -5.20
N LEU A 50 5.50 -25.72 -6.50
CA LEU A 50 6.55 -25.50 -7.49
C LEU A 50 6.64 -24.05 -7.98
N SER A 51 5.90 -23.12 -7.37
CA SER A 51 6.01 -21.71 -7.75
C SER A 51 7.40 -21.18 -7.38
N LYS A 52 7.94 -20.31 -8.25
CA LYS A 52 9.22 -19.65 -8.04
C LYS A 52 9.08 -18.17 -8.31
N GLY A 53 9.30 -17.36 -7.29
CA GLY A 53 9.42 -15.91 -7.43
C GLY A 53 10.82 -15.41 -7.13
N ASN A 54 11.12 -14.21 -7.61
CA ASN A 54 12.29 -13.46 -7.22
C ASN A 54 12.02 -11.96 -7.31
N PHE A 55 12.87 -11.15 -6.68
CA PHE A 55 12.84 -9.71 -6.83
C PHE A 55 14.21 -9.14 -7.19
N LYS A 56 14.19 -7.98 -7.84
CA LYS A 56 15.39 -7.20 -8.15
C LYS A 56 15.11 -5.72 -7.91
N ASN A 57 16.00 -5.06 -7.18
CA ASN A 57 16.01 -3.59 -7.11
C ASN A 57 16.66 -3.05 -8.38
N ASP A 58 15.89 -2.33 -9.20
CA ASP A 58 16.40 -1.58 -10.33
C ASP A 58 16.79 -0.17 -9.85
N LYS A 59 18.05 -0.05 -9.44
CA LYS A 59 18.62 1.21 -8.91
C LYS A 59 18.56 2.36 -9.91
N LYS A 60 18.57 2.09 -11.22
CA LYS A 60 18.55 3.11 -12.27
C LYS A 60 17.19 3.80 -12.34
N ASN A 61 16.13 3.00 -12.29
CA ASN A 61 14.76 3.48 -12.42
C ASN A 61 14.08 3.73 -11.06
N GLY A 62 14.70 3.29 -9.96
CA GLY A 62 14.21 3.52 -8.61
C GLY A 62 13.00 2.68 -8.25
N ASN A 63 12.87 1.49 -8.83
CA ASN A 63 11.75 0.55 -8.62
C ASN A 63 12.24 -0.85 -8.24
N LEU A 64 11.34 -1.63 -7.67
CA LEU A 64 11.53 -3.07 -7.44
C LEU A 64 10.75 -3.85 -8.49
N ILE A 65 11.41 -4.83 -9.10
CA ILE A 65 10.77 -5.80 -9.99
C ILE A 65 10.51 -7.06 -9.18
N PHE A 66 9.26 -7.48 -9.08
CA PHE A 66 8.84 -8.77 -8.53
C PHE A 66 8.31 -9.65 -9.65
N ALA A 67 8.98 -10.75 -9.95
CA ALA A 67 8.67 -11.60 -11.10
C ALA A 67 8.97 -13.07 -10.83
N GLY A 68 8.35 -13.95 -11.61
CA GLY A 68 8.50 -15.39 -11.43
C GLY A 68 7.53 -16.19 -12.27
N ASN A 69 7.31 -17.44 -11.89
CA ASN A 69 6.35 -18.35 -12.50
C ASN A 69 5.55 -19.06 -11.39
N LEU A 70 4.22 -19.11 -11.53
CA LEU A 70 3.35 -19.86 -10.63
C LEU A 70 3.00 -21.22 -11.22
N SER A 71 3.00 -22.24 -10.38
CA SER A 71 2.49 -23.58 -10.68
C SER A 71 1.41 -23.93 -9.67
N LEU A 72 0.31 -24.55 -10.12
CA LEU A 72 -0.76 -25.06 -9.25
C LEU A 72 -0.50 -26.51 -8.82
N GLU A 73 0.57 -27.13 -9.31
CA GLU A 73 1.00 -28.46 -8.89
C GLU A 73 1.29 -28.49 -7.38
N ASN A 74 1.07 -29.66 -6.77
CA ASN A 74 1.31 -29.91 -5.34
C ASN A 74 0.60 -28.91 -4.40
N ASN A 75 -0.61 -28.47 -4.78
CA ASN A 75 -1.38 -27.46 -4.05
C ASN A 75 -0.67 -26.11 -3.94
N GLY A 76 0.19 -25.80 -4.93
CA GLY A 76 0.86 -24.52 -5.06
C GLY A 76 -0.07 -23.40 -5.54
N GLY A 77 0.55 -22.36 -6.09
CA GLY A 77 -0.09 -21.23 -6.72
C GLY A 77 0.17 -19.90 -6.02
N PHE A 78 1.28 -19.74 -5.30
CA PHE A 78 1.65 -18.41 -4.81
C PHE A 78 3.15 -18.14 -4.76
N SER A 79 3.47 -16.85 -4.90
CA SER A 79 4.78 -16.29 -4.57
C SER A 79 4.61 -14.94 -3.88
N SER A 80 5.44 -14.64 -2.89
CA SER A 80 5.35 -13.42 -2.10
C SER A 80 6.71 -12.78 -1.86
N ILE A 81 6.75 -11.45 -1.83
CA ILE A 81 7.83 -10.69 -1.20
C ILE A 81 7.36 -10.06 0.10
N ARG A 82 8.21 -10.06 1.12
CA ARG A 82 7.91 -9.48 2.43
C ARG A 82 9.05 -8.59 2.90
N SER A 83 8.72 -7.46 3.50
CA SER A 83 9.71 -6.51 4.02
C SER A 83 10.51 -7.12 5.19
N ASN A 84 11.59 -6.43 5.55
CA ASN A 84 12.15 -6.48 6.90
C ASN A 84 11.06 -6.20 7.96
N SER A 85 11.34 -6.58 9.21
CA SER A 85 10.50 -6.19 10.33
C SER A 85 10.43 -4.67 10.44
N LEU A 86 9.24 -4.17 10.73
CA LEU A 86 8.93 -2.76 10.94
C LEU A 86 8.38 -2.58 12.36
N LEU A 87 8.44 -1.34 12.84
CA LEU A 87 7.69 -0.89 13.99
C LEU A 87 7.26 0.55 13.70
N VAL A 88 6.13 0.69 13.01
CA VAL A 88 5.64 1.99 12.56
C VAL A 88 4.18 2.21 12.97
N ASP A 89 3.91 3.42 13.48
CA ASP A 89 2.57 3.90 13.76
C ASP A 89 2.06 4.69 12.55
N LEU A 90 1.06 4.13 11.86
CA LEU A 90 0.36 4.77 10.75
C LEU A 90 -1.09 5.14 11.12
N SER A 91 -1.42 5.29 12.40
CA SER A 91 -2.80 5.55 12.84
C SER A 91 -3.38 6.89 12.39
N ASN A 92 -2.52 7.84 12.03
CA ASN A 92 -2.94 9.11 11.43
C ASN A 92 -3.34 8.95 9.95
N PHE A 93 -2.93 7.86 9.27
CA PHE A 93 -3.23 7.63 7.85
C PHE A 93 -4.50 6.81 7.65
N LYS A 94 -5.09 6.91 6.45
CA LYS A 94 -6.32 6.18 6.09
C LYS A 94 -6.05 4.87 5.35
N GLY A 95 -4.88 4.75 4.74
CA GLY A 95 -4.54 3.55 3.97
C GLY A 95 -3.15 3.58 3.37
N ILE A 96 -2.90 2.62 2.49
CA ILE A 96 -1.66 2.47 1.74
C ILE A 96 -1.89 2.84 0.28
N ARG A 97 -1.06 3.72 -0.27
CA ARG A 97 -0.97 3.96 -1.71
C ARG A 97 0.20 3.18 -2.29
N ILE A 98 -0.01 2.60 -3.46
CA ILE A 98 1.00 1.81 -4.17
C ILE A 98 1.08 2.33 -5.60
N LYS A 99 2.27 2.72 -6.05
CA LYS A 99 2.55 2.98 -7.47
C LYS A 99 3.12 1.73 -8.11
N THR A 100 2.40 1.19 -9.10
CA THR A 100 2.74 -0.08 -9.73
C THR A 100 2.47 -0.09 -11.23
N ARG A 101 3.23 -0.91 -11.94
CA ARG A 101 3.02 -1.30 -13.33
C ARG A 101 3.21 -2.81 -13.40
N GLY A 102 2.36 -3.55 -14.09
CA GLY A 102 2.47 -5.00 -14.11
C GLY A 102 2.04 -5.63 -15.41
N ASP A 103 1.51 -6.84 -15.27
CA ASP A 103 1.12 -7.77 -16.32
C ASP A 103 -0.39 -7.93 -16.46
N GLY A 104 -1.18 -7.14 -15.70
CA GLY A 104 -2.64 -7.25 -15.62
C GLY A 104 -3.13 -8.32 -14.64
N ARG A 105 -2.23 -9.00 -13.91
CA ARG A 105 -2.61 -9.99 -12.89
C ARG A 105 -3.02 -9.33 -11.59
N LYS A 106 -3.65 -10.13 -10.74
CA LYS A 106 -4.14 -9.71 -9.43
C LYS A 106 -3.12 -10.03 -8.35
N TYR A 107 -2.71 -8.99 -7.64
CA TYR A 107 -1.80 -9.06 -6.50
C TYR A 107 -2.57 -8.73 -5.22
N LYS A 108 -2.00 -9.04 -4.07
CA LYS A 108 -2.54 -8.62 -2.78
C LYS A 108 -1.48 -7.87 -2.00
N LEU A 109 -1.86 -6.73 -1.45
CA LEU A 109 -1.13 -6.13 -0.34
C LEU A 109 -1.38 -7.00 0.89
N ARG A 110 -0.33 -7.26 1.66
CA ARG A 110 -0.39 -7.89 2.98
C ARG A 110 0.25 -7.01 4.02
N LEU A 111 -0.47 -6.76 5.11
CA LEU A 111 0.01 -6.08 6.29
C LEU A 111 -0.06 -7.01 7.48
N GLU A 112 0.99 -7.02 8.30
CA GLU A 112 1.00 -7.67 9.61
C GLU A 112 1.01 -6.60 10.69
N SER A 113 0.17 -6.77 11.72
CA SER A 113 0.13 -5.92 12.91
C SER A 113 0.27 -6.76 14.18
N ASP A 114 -0.29 -6.33 15.31
CA ASP A 114 -0.22 -7.04 16.59
C ASP A 114 -1.25 -8.18 16.71
N ALA A 115 -2.24 -8.28 15.81
CA ALA A 115 -3.25 -9.33 15.87
C ALA A 115 -2.64 -10.74 15.72
N LYS A 116 -2.93 -11.61 16.69
CA LYS A 116 -2.51 -13.02 16.71
C LYS A 116 -3.68 -13.99 16.58
N TYR A 117 -3.40 -15.15 16.02
CA TYR A 117 -4.24 -16.35 16.01
C TYR A 117 -3.35 -17.57 16.22
N ARG A 118 -3.66 -18.42 17.21
CA ARG A 118 -2.82 -19.56 17.62
C ARG A 118 -1.34 -19.16 17.79
N PHE A 119 -1.10 -18.07 18.51
CA PHE A 119 0.24 -17.50 18.78
C PHE A 119 1.05 -17.05 17.55
N ARG A 120 0.45 -17.03 16.36
CA ARG A 120 1.07 -16.58 15.11
C ARG A 120 0.40 -15.32 14.59
N THR A 121 1.14 -14.51 13.83
CA THR A 121 0.64 -13.24 13.28
C THR A 121 -0.45 -13.47 12.23
N VAL A 122 -1.48 -12.62 12.27
CA VAL A 122 -2.55 -12.57 11.27
C VAL A 122 -2.15 -11.63 10.13
N SER A 123 -2.44 -12.01 8.89
CA SER A 123 -2.21 -11.18 7.72
C SER A 123 -3.50 -10.46 7.31
N PHE A 124 -3.44 -9.14 7.22
CA PHE A 124 -4.50 -8.29 6.72
C PHE A 124 -4.23 -7.99 5.25
N GLN A 125 -5.17 -8.35 4.37
CA GLN A 125 -4.92 -8.34 2.93
C GLN A 125 -6.00 -7.61 2.14
N HIS A 126 -5.59 -7.02 1.02
CA HIS A 126 -6.48 -6.45 0.02
C HIS A 126 -5.95 -6.76 -1.38
N GLU A 127 -6.84 -7.12 -2.30
CA GLU A 127 -6.50 -7.42 -3.68
C GLU A 127 -6.47 -6.15 -4.54
N PHE A 128 -5.54 -6.07 -5.48
CA PHE A 128 -5.48 -5.02 -6.48
C PHE A 128 -4.93 -5.58 -7.80
N THR A 129 -5.21 -4.92 -8.92
CA THR A 129 -4.67 -5.29 -10.23
C THR A 129 -3.45 -4.46 -10.53
N ALA A 130 -2.35 -5.09 -10.95
CA ALA A 130 -1.20 -4.36 -11.47
C ALA A 130 -1.41 -4.09 -12.96
N THR A 131 -1.77 -2.85 -13.31
CA THR A 131 -2.15 -2.45 -14.68
C THR A 131 -1.09 -2.85 -15.70
N LYS A 132 -1.52 -3.48 -16.81
CA LYS A 132 -0.60 -4.01 -17.82
C LYS A 132 0.11 -2.87 -18.54
N GLY A 133 1.45 -2.87 -18.50
CA GLY A 133 2.28 -1.94 -19.29
C GLY A 133 2.31 -0.48 -18.84
N GLU A 134 1.40 -0.05 -17.97
CA GLU A 134 1.27 1.35 -17.54
C GLU A 134 1.47 1.52 -16.03
N TRP A 135 2.12 2.62 -15.65
CA TRP A 135 2.19 3.03 -14.25
C TRP A 135 0.83 3.54 -13.79
N SER A 136 0.35 2.97 -12.70
CA SER A 136 -0.90 3.34 -12.06
C SER A 136 -0.71 3.41 -10.55
N GLU A 137 -1.62 4.09 -9.87
CA GLU A 137 -1.64 4.15 -8.42
C GLU A 137 -2.92 3.53 -7.90
N VAL A 138 -2.80 2.71 -6.86
CA VAL A 138 -3.95 2.16 -6.14
C VAL A 138 -3.91 2.60 -4.69
N PHE A 139 -5.04 3.06 -4.18
CA PHE A 139 -5.23 3.32 -2.75
C PHE A 139 -5.97 2.15 -2.11
N ILE A 140 -5.43 1.66 -1.00
CA ILE A 140 -5.99 0.56 -0.22
C ILE A 140 -6.33 1.10 1.17
N PRO A 141 -7.61 1.39 1.43
CA PRO A 141 -8.07 1.82 2.74
C PRO A 141 -7.85 0.74 3.80
N PHE A 142 -7.47 1.14 5.01
CA PHE A 142 -7.29 0.19 6.12
C PHE A 142 -8.58 -0.54 6.52
N ASP A 143 -9.75 0.10 6.34
CA ASP A 143 -11.06 -0.48 6.65
C ASP A 143 -11.54 -1.54 5.64
N LYS A 144 -10.91 -1.62 4.46
CA LYS A 144 -11.19 -2.67 3.45
C LYS A 144 -10.32 -3.90 3.61
N LEU A 145 -9.34 -3.88 4.51
CA LEU A 145 -8.46 -5.03 4.75
C LEU A 145 -9.23 -6.22 5.32
N LYS A 146 -8.99 -7.40 4.76
CA LYS A 146 -9.57 -8.66 5.24
C LYS A 146 -8.51 -9.45 6.00
N ALA A 147 -8.83 -9.86 7.22
CA ALA A 147 -7.93 -10.66 8.03
C ALA A 147 -7.92 -12.13 7.60
N SER A 148 -6.72 -12.71 7.50
CA SER A 148 -6.52 -14.10 7.13
C SER A 148 -5.30 -14.72 7.84
N TRP A 149 -5.35 -16.03 8.05
CA TRP A 149 -4.22 -16.81 8.55
C TRP A 149 -4.13 -18.12 7.76
N ARG A 150 -3.06 -18.29 6.96
CA ARG A 150 -2.84 -19.49 6.14
C ARG A 150 -4.08 -19.90 5.31
N GLY A 151 -4.71 -18.93 4.66
CA GLY A 151 -5.92 -19.15 3.84
C GLY A 151 -7.25 -19.10 4.63
N LEU A 152 -7.22 -19.32 5.95
CA LEU A 152 -8.40 -19.19 6.80
C LEU A 152 -8.79 -17.72 6.98
N GLN A 153 -10.03 -17.36 6.66
CA GLN A 153 -10.56 -16.02 6.90
C GLN A 153 -10.87 -15.82 8.38
N LEU A 154 -10.52 -14.65 8.92
CA LEU A 154 -10.71 -14.31 10.33
C LEU A 154 -11.48 -12.99 10.48
N PRO A 155 -12.74 -12.90 10.04
CA PRO A 155 -13.48 -11.62 9.91
C PRO A 155 -13.60 -10.83 11.22
N LYS A 156 -13.50 -11.48 12.37
CA LYS A 156 -13.55 -10.83 13.70
C LYS A 156 -12.22 -10.15 14.10
N LYS A 157 -11.11 -10.40 13.40
CA LYS A 157 -9.81 -9.78 13.70
C LYS A 157 -9.74 -8.41 13.06
N LYS A 158 -9.36 -7.40 13.85
CA LYS A 158 -9.24 -6.00 13.43
C LYS A 158 -7.80 -5.63 13.14
N PHE A 159 -7.58 -4.84 12.10
CA PHE A 159 -6.27 -4.29 11.77
C PHE A 159 -5.93 -3.17 12.74
N ASN A 160 -4.69 -3.15 13.24
CA ASN A 160 -4.17 -2.09 14.10
C ASN A 160 -3.10 -1.28 13.36
N PRO A 161 -3.42 -0.06 12.88
CA PRO A 161 -2.45 0.76 12.15
C PRO A 161 -1.33 1.32 13.04
N LYS A 162 -1.46 1.27 14.38
CA LYS A 162 -0.43 1.76 15.32
C LYS A 162 0.81 0.87 15.42
N LYS A 163 0.70 -0.39 15.01
CA LYS A 163 1.71 -1.42 15.25
C LYS A 163 1.96 -2.23 14.00
N ILE A 164 2.28 -1.58 12.89
CA ILE A 164 2.59 -2.31 11.65
C ILE A 164 3.96 -2.94 11.78
N GLN A 165 4.00 -4.25 11.58
CA GLN A 165 5.16 -5.11 11.79
C GLN A 165 5.80 -5.59 10.49
N LYS A 166 5.01 -5.71 9.41
CA LYS A 166 5.49 -6.18 8.11
C LYS A 166 4.57 -5.76 6.99
N ILE A 167 5.15 -5.52 5.83
CA ILE A 167 4.44 -5.25 4.58
C ILE A 167 4.89 -6.28 3.55
N GLY A 168 3.95 -6.78 2.76
CA GLY A 168 4.24 -7.74 1.71
C GLY A 168 3.36 -7.55 0.50
N ILE A 169 3.87 -8.01 -0.64
CA ILE A 169 3.08 -8.23 -1.84
C ILE A 169 3.06 -9.72 -2.11
N ILE A 170 1.91 -10.25 -2.49
CA ILE A 170 1.75 -11.64 -2.90
C ILE A 170 0.95 -11.72 -4.18
N ILE A 171 1.34 -12.63 -5.06
CA ILE A 171 0.50 -13.11 -6.13
C ILE A 171 -0.01 -14.51 -5.77
N ALA A 172 -1.32 -14.69 -5.82
CA ALA A 172 -2.02 -15.93 -5.48
C ALA A 172 -3.40 -15.94 -6.16
N ASP A 173 -3.39 -15.64 -7.46
CA ASP A 173 -4.57 -15.43 -8.30
C ASP A 173 -5.11 -16.73 -8.92
N LYS A 174 -4.50 -17.88 -8.57
CA LYS A 174 -4.82 -19.21 -9.11
C LYS A 174 -4.67 -19.31 -10.62
N LYS A 175 -3.75 -18.54 -11.21
CA LYS A 175 -3.36 -18.67 -12.61
C LYS A 175 -1.93 -19.20 -12.69
N GLU A 176 -1.72 -20.22 -13.51
CA GLU A 176 -0.37 -20.70 -13.81
C GLU A 176 0.38 -19.73 -14.72
N GLY A 177 1.70 -19.87 -14.74
CA GLY A 177 2.57 -19.18 -15.67
C GLY A 177 3.23 -17.93 -15.09
N SER A 178 3.89 -17.21 -15.99
CA SER A 178 4.74 -16.08 -15.63
C SER A 178 3.97 -14.92 -15.01
N PHE A 179 4.60 -14.24 -14.08
CA PHE A 179 4.12 -12.97 -13.54
C PHE A 179 5.25 -11.95 -13.47
N ARG A 180 4.88 -10.68 -13.58
CA ARG A 180 5.79 -9.55 -13.42
C ARG A 180 5.04 -8.32 -12.95
N MET A 181 5.49 -7.77 -11.83
CA MET A 181 5.06 -6.49 -11.30
C MET A 181 6.28 -5.62 -11.00
N GLU A 182 6.21 -4.37 -11.40
CA GLU A 182 7.12 -3.31 -11.02
C GLU A 182 6.45 -2.45 -9.95
N LEU A 183 7.20 -2.18 -8.89
CA LEU A 183 6.79 -1.41 -7.73
C LEU A 183 7.66 -0.15 -7.66
N GLY A 184 7.05 1.02 -7.88
CA GLY A 184 7.77 2.29 -7.80
C GLY A 184 7.91 2.76 -6.35
N TRP A 185 6.79 2.78 -5.61
CA TRP A 185 6.79 3.13 -4.20
C TRP A 185 5.57 2.57 -3.47
N ILE A 186 5.69 2.47 -2.15
CA ILE A 186 4.60 2.22 -1.20
C ILE A 186 4.59 3.37 -0.21
N LYS A 187 3.43 3.97 0.01
CA LYS A 187 3.26 5.11 0.94
C LYS A 187 2.08 4.90 1.87
N ALA A 188 2.18 5.39 3.10
CA ALA A 188 1.02 5.68 3.93
C ALA A 188 0.40 7.00 3.47
N SER A 189 -0.92 7.05 3.29
CA SER A 189 -1.58 8.27 2.80
C SER A 189 -2.93 8.54 3.47
N HIS A 190 -3.28 9.83 3.52
CA HIS A 190 -4.57 10.33 4.02
C HIS A 190 -5.66 10.35 2.95
N LYS A 191 -5.27 10.42 1.65
CA LYS A 191 -6.19 10.63 0.53
C LYS A 191 -6.67 9.31 -0.09
N ASP A 192 -7.99 9.17 -0.22
CA ASP A 192 -8.64 8.38 -1.28
C ASP A 192 -8.73 9.25 -2.55
N THR A 193 -7.60 9.40 -3.26
CA THR A 193 -7.51 10.23 -4.49
C THR A 193 -8.30 9.66 -5.66
N THR A 194 -8.85 8.45 -5.53
CA THR A 194 -9.68 7.82 -6.58
C THR A 194 -10.97 8.60 -6.86
N LYS A 195 -11.42 9.47 -5.93
CA LYS A 195 -12.57 10.37 -6.17
C LYS A 195 -12.22 11.71 -6.83
N GLU A 196 -10.97 12.19 -6.72
CA GLU A 196 -10.55 13.48 -7.28
C GLU A 196 -10.37 13.43 -8.82
N LEU A 197 -10.08 12.26 -9.41
CA LEU A 197 -9.94 12.12 -10.87
C LEU A 197 -11.28 11.92 -11.61
N ALA A 198 -12.34 11.54 -10.90
CA ALA A 198 -13.68 11.42 -11.48
C ALA A 198 -14.38 12.79 -11.62
N SER A 199 -14.00 13.78 -10.82
CA SER A 199 -14.55 15.15 -10.86
C SER A 199 -13.82 16.09 -11.83
N VAL A 200 -12.71 15.68 -12.43
CA VAL A 200 -11.95 16.52 -13.39
C VAL A 200 -12.25 16.15 -14.85
N LYS A 201 -13.02 15.09 -15.09
CA LYS A 201 -13.45 14.66 -16.45
C LYS A 201 -14.93 14.98 -16.76
N GLY A 202 -15.58 15.74 -15.90
CA GLY A 202 -16.97 16.16 -16.08
C GLY A 202 -17.11 17.63 -15.76
N ASP A 203 -16.52 18.47 -16.59
CA ASP A 203 -16.87 19.87 -16.85
C ASP A 203 -16.46 20.21 -18.28
#